data_AF-A0A536DG26-F1
#
_entry.id   AF-A0A536DG26-F1
#
_cell.length_a   1.000
_cell.length_b   1.000
_cell.length_c   1.000
_cell.angle_alpha   90.00
_cell.angle_beta   90.00
_cell.angle_gamma   90.00
#
_symmetry.space_group_name_H-M   'P 1'
#
loop_
_entity.id
_entity.type
_entity.pdbx_description
1 polymer ?
#
loop_
_entity_poly.entity_id
_entity_poly.type
_entity_poly.pdbx_seq_one_letter_code
_entity_poly.pdbx_strand_id
1 'polypeptide(L)'
;MAKLSPEEERQRGLTRDRLVGAALELVNEDGLESLSMRALADRVDVKAASLYWHVRDRRELLELLAESMLESIPPVRARGGWRQSVLAAGAALRKRVADQKDGARVLLEVRDALPRSGLHAAIKEQLESAGLQRAEAGEVALMVMVSAIAGQVPTDRAPVKAGSPASIAIDSGSRGVVLRHGAGMETLFRVAHERKTAAPAIVRGETVIVRRLRGVGVGEIELNPRHAWTFRVQGPTWNTTLDVGGLDVREIKMDSGAARVECFLPEPRGVVPVIVSGGVVAVKLHRPRGVAVVAAISTGAVRVRLDEFNTNAVVTDLHWSSEGAEKAADRYELRISGGAVQVSLDSETKSVPRADTLAEPEPAAPGEPASALEILL
;
A
#
# COMPACT_ATOMS: atom_id res chain seq x y z
N MET A 1 6.15 64.95 -8.61
CA MET A 1 6.38 63.53 -8.28
C MET A 1 7.26 62.94 -9.37
N ALA A 2 8.45 62.43 -9.03
CA ALA A 2 9.33 61.80 -10.01
C ALA A 2 8.69 60.50 -10.54
N LYS A 3 8.66 60.32 -11.87
CA LYS A 3 8.24 59.05 -12.48
C LYS A 3 9.31 57.99 -12.17
N LEU A 4 8.87 56.89 -11.59
CA LEU A 4 9.73 55.73 -11.31
C LEU A 4 10.18 55.10 -12.63
N SER A 5 11.36 54.52 -12.65
CA SER A 5 11.82 53.75 -13.81
C SER A 5 10.99 52.45 -13.95
N PRO A 6 10.87 51.88 -15.16
CA PRO A 6 10.15 50.62 -15.38
C PRO A 6 10.69 49.45 -14.53
N GLU A 7 11.96 49.50 -14.12
CA GLU A 7 12.59 48.51 -13.24
C GLU A 7 12.11 48.67 -11.78
N GLU A 8 11.99 49.91 -11.29
CA GLU A 8 11.49 50.21 -9.95
C GLU A 8 9.97 49.96 -9.80
N GLU A 9 9.18 50.17 -10.86
CA GLU A 9 7.75 49.85 -10.89
C GLU A 9 7.51 48.33 -10.84
N ARG A 10 8.31 47.54 -11.57
CA ARG A 10 8.26 46.07 -11.53
C ARG A 10 8.69 45.52 -10.17
N GLN A 11 9.71 46.11 -9.55
CA GLN A 11 10.19 45.73 -8.22
C GLN A 11 9.16 46.06 -7.12
N ARG A 12 8.41 47.17 -7.23
CA ARG A 12 7.29 47.48 -6.32
C ARG A 12 6.08 46.54 -6.48
N GLY A 13 5.91 45.94 -7.66
CA GLY A 13 4.86 44.95 -7.95
C GLY A 13 5.26 43.50 -7.68
N LEU A 14 6.43 43.25 -7.08
CA LEU A 14 6.86 41.91 -6.68
C LEU A 14 6.36 41.63 -5.27
N THR A 15 5.35 40.77 -5.17
CA THR A 15 4.81 40.27 -3.89
C THR A 15 5.20 38.82 -3.69
N ARG A 16 5.16 38.34 -2.44
CA ARG A 16 5.35 36.92 -2.14
C ARG A 16 4.35 36.05 -2.91
N ASP A 17 3.08 36.46 -2.98
CA ASP A 17 2.05 35.73 -3.71
C ASP A 17 2.34 35.61 -5.21
N ARG A 18 2.82 36.69 -5.84
CA ARG A 18 3.22 36.69 -7.25
C ARG A 18 4.41 35.75 -7.49
N LEU A 19 5.36 35.74 -6.56
CA LEU A 19 6.55 34.90 -6.61
C LEU A 19 6.19 33.41 -6.44
N VAL A 20 5.28 33.08 -5.52
CA VAL A 20 4.77 31.71 -5.32
C VAL A 20 3.95 31.25 -6.53
N GLY A 21 3.06 32.10 -7.06
CA GLY A 21 2.28 31.78 -8.26
C GLY A 21 3.17 31.45 -9.46
N ALA A 22 4.14 32.32 -9.76
CA ALA A 22 5.09 32.11 -10.84
C ALA A 22 5.95 30.85 -10.65
N ALA A 23 6.34 30.54 -9.40
CA ALA A 23 7.09 29.33 -9.08
C ALA A 23 6.25 28.06 -9.27
N LEU A 24 4.97 28.05 -8.86
CA LEU A 24 4.07 26.93 -9.08
C LEU A 24 3.79 26.70 -10.57
N GLU A 25 3.65 27.77 -11.35
CA GLU A 25 3.54 27.70 -12.82
C GLU A 25 4.79 27.08 -13.45
N LEU A 26 5.98 27.57 -13.08
CA LEU A 26 7.25 27.03 -13.58
C LEU A 26 7.40 25.53 -13.25
N VAL A 27 7.02 25.12 -12.03
CA VAL A 27 7.01 23.71 -11.63
C VAL A 27 6.00 22.91 -12.47
N ASN A 28 4.81 23.46 -12.76
CA ASN A 28 3.80 22.80 -13.59
C ASN A 28 4.24 22.60 -15.05
N GLU A 29 5.00 23.55 -15.60
CA GLU A 29 5.52 23.47 -16.97
C GLU A 29 6.72 22.53 -17.04
N ASP A 30 7.75 22.79 -16.24
CA ASP A 30 9.09 22.23 -16.45
C ASP A 30 9.51 21.22 -15.36
N GLY A 31 8.74 21.12 -14.27
CA GLY A 31 9.04 20.24 -13.13
C GLY A 31 9.88 20.91 -12.04
N LEU A 32 10.00 20.25 -10.88
CA LEU A 32 10.65 20.82 -9.70
C LEU A 32 12.17 21.04 -9.85
N GLU A 33 12.83 20.25 -10.71
CA GLU A 33 14.27 20.35 -10.96
C GLU A 33 14.65 21.66 -11.68
N SER A 34 13.74 22.21 -12.49
CA SER A 34 13.98 23.48 -13.19
C SER A 34 13.82 24.70 -12.27
N LEU A 35 13.20 24.52 -11.09
CA LEU A 35 12.97 25.59 -10.13
C LEU A 35 14.29 26.01 -9.45
N SER A 36 14.90 27.03 -10.04
CA SER A 36 16.05 27.76 -9.50
C SER A 36 15.70 29.23 -9.27
N MET A 37 16.42 29.89 -8.37
CA MET A 37 16.26 31.33 -8.14
C MET A 37 16.45 32.14 -9.42
N ARG A 38 17.33 31.69 -10.33
CA ARG A 38 17.55 32.32 -11.61
C ARG A 38 16.37 32.15 -12.56
N ALA A 39 15.90 30.91 -12.75
CA ALA A 39 14.75 30.61 -13.61
C ALA A 39 13.49 31.34 -13.13
N LEU A 40 13.30 31.45 -11.80
CA LEU A 40 12.20 32.21 -11.23
C LEU A 40 12.35 33.72 -11.44
N ALA A 41 13.56 34.26 -11.35
CA ALA A 41 13.82 35.68 -11.58
C ALA A 41 13.55 36.05 -13.05
N ASP A 42 13.99 35.20 -13.97
CA ASP A 42 13.74 35.32 -15.40
C ASP A 42 12.22 35.26 -15.68
N ARG A 43 11.49 34.35 -15.00
CA ARG A 43 10.02 34.23 -15.12
C ARG A 43 9.26 35.48 -14.71
N VAL A 44 9.70 36.16 -13.64
CA VAL A 44 9.02 37.35 -13.13
C VAL A 44 9.61 38.68 -13.63
N ASP A 45 10.56 38.61 -14.57
CA ASP A 45 11.26 39.74 -15.20
C ASP A 45 11.96 40.66 -14.18
N VAL A 46 12.72 40.07 -13.26
CA VAL A 46 13.53 40.79 -12.27
C VAL A 46 14.93 40.19 -12.13
N LYS A 47 15.86 40.92 -11.49
CA LYS A 47 17.17 40.38 -11.11
C LYS A 47 17.03 39.37 -9.98
N ALA A 48 17.82 38.30 -9.98
CA ALA A 48 17.80 37.29 -8.91
C ALA A 48 18.01 37.88 -7.50
N ALA A 49 18.84 38.92 -7.38
CA ALA A 49 19.03 39.67 -6.14
C ALA A 49 17.71 40.26 -5.58
N SER A 50 16.75 40.59 -6.45
CA SER A 50 15.44 41.13 -6.06
C SER A 50 14.58 40.08 -5.36
N LEU A 51 14.71 38.79 -5.72
CA LEU A 51 13.96 37.71 -5.08
C LEU A 51 14.36 37.52 -3.61
N TYR A 52 15.63 37.75 -3.28
CA TYR A 52 16.16 37.55 -1.92
C TYR A 52 15.59 38.51 -0.88
N TRP A 53 14.95 39.61 -1.30
CA TRP A 53 14.17 40.48 -0.43
C TRP A 53 12.86 39.86 0.04
N HIS A 54 12.36 38.85 -0.69
CA HIS A 54 11.09 38.19 -0.41
C HIS A 54 11.27 36.79 0.16
N VAL A 55 12.32 36.07 -0.26
CA VAL A 55 12.66 34.69 0.14
C VAL A 55 14.17 34.56 0.34
N ARG A 56 14.62 34.11 1.52
CA ARG A 56 16.06 34.02 1.86
C ARG A 56 16.80 32.99 1.03
N ASP A 57 16.14 31.89 0.68
CA ASP A 57 16.72 30.77 -0.06
C ASP A 57 15.65 29.92 -0.76
N ARG A 58 16.12 28.89 -1.50
CA ARG A 58 15.24 27.93 -2.18
C ARG A 58 14.37 27.14 -1.20
N ARG A 59 14.83 26.89 0.03
CA ARG A 59 14.05 26.14 1.02
C ARG A 59 12.86 26.97 1.50
N GLU A 60 13.06 28.26 1.81
CA GLU A 60 11.95 29.16 2.15
C GLU A 60 10.97 29.29 0.99
N LEU A 61 11.45 29.33 -0.25
CA LEU A 61 10.57 29.27 -1.41
C LEU A 61 9.72 27.99 -1.40
N LEU A 62 10.30 26.81 -1.20
CA LEU A 62 9.55 25.55 -1.11
C LEU A 62 8.55 25.54 0.05
N GLU A 63 8.89 26.13 1.19
CA GLU A 63 7.96 26.29 2.32
C GLU A 63 6.75 27.14 1.93
N LEU A 64 6.94 28.26 1.23
CA LEU A 64 5.85 29.09 0.74
C LEU A 64 4.98 28.37 -0.32
N LEU A 65 5.60 27.56 -1.19
CA LEU A 65 4.86 26.74 -2.15
C LEU A 65 3.99 25.70 -1.41
N ALA A 66 4.57 25.02 -0.42
CA ALA A 66 3.86 24.04 0.39
C ALA A 66 2.69 24.68 1.18
N GLU A 67 2.92 25.84 1.79
CA GLU A 67 1.89 26.61 2.48
C GLU A 67 0.75 26.96 1.52
N SER A 68 1.05 27.55 0.36
CA SER A 68 0.05 27.91 -0.65
C SER A 68 -0.75 26.70 -1.14
N MET A 69 -0.08 25.56 -1.38
CA MET A 69 -0.76 24.32 -1.75
C MET A 69 -1.73 23.85 -0.67
N LEU A 70 -1.32 23.85 0.60
CA LEU A 70 -2.12 23.38 1.72
C LEU A 70 -3.29 24.33 2.04
N GLU A 71 -3.08 25.65 1.95
CA GLU A 71 -4.10 26.67 2.18
C GLU A 71 -5.19 26.68 1.10
N SER A 72 -4.85 26.29 -0.13
CA SER A 72 -5.82 26.18 -1.21
C SER A 72 -6.83 25.04 -1.01
N ILE A 73 -6.63 24.17 -0.02
CA ILE A 73 -7.54 23.08 0.31
C ILE A 73 -8.66 23.63 1.20
N PRO A 74 -9.92 23.64 0.75
CA PRO A 74 -11.02 24.18 1.54
C PRO A 74 -11.22 23.37 2.83
N PRO A 75 -11.66 24.00 3.93
CA PRO A 75 -11.99 23.28 5.16
C PRO A 75 -13.08 22.24 4.90
N VAL A 76 -12.77 20.97 5.16
CA VAL A 76 -13.70 19.86 4.90
C VAL A 76 -14.33 19.39 6.21
N ARG A 77 -15.57 19.82 6.47
CA ARG A 77 -16.42 19.26 7.53
C ARG A 77 -17.52 18.43 6.91
N ALA A 78 -17.42 17.10 7.03
CA ALA A 78 -18.44 16.19 6.52
C ALA A 78 -19.58 16.03 7.54
N ARG A 79 -20.81 15.82 7.07
CA ARG A 79 -21.99 15.72 7.95
C ARG A 79 -22.06 14.44 8.78
N GLY A 80 -21.28 13.40 8.47
CA GLY A 80 -21.32 12.11 9.19
C GLY A 80 -20.17 11.87 10.18
N GLY A 81 -19.79 12.91 10.93
CA GLY A 81 -18.87 12.80 12.06
C GLY A 81 -17.38 12.86 11.71
N TRP A 82 -16.53 12.81 12.75
CA TRP A 82 -15.09 13.05 12.68
C TRP A 82 -14.40 12.19 11.61
N ARG A 83 -14.77 10.90 11.49
CA ARG A 83 -14.16 9.95 10.56
C ARG A 83 -14.37 10.35 9.11
N GLN A 84 -15.59 10.78 8.75
CA GLN A 84 -15.87 11.26 7.40
C GLN A 84 -15.13 12.57 7.10
N SER A 85 -15.03 13.48 8.09
CA SER A 85 -14.28 14.72 7.94
C SER A 85 -12.79 14.46 7.67
N VAL A 86 -12.17 13.55 8.43
CA VAL A 86 -10.75 13.16 8.25
C VAL A 86 -10.53 12.50 6.88
N LEU A 87 -11.42 11.59 6.45
CA LEU A 87 -11.33 10.96 5.13
C LEU A 87 -11.47 11.97 3.99
N ALA A 88 -12.39 12.92 4.13
CA ALA A 88 -12.64 13.93 3.12
C ALA A 88 -11.50 14.96 3.05
N ALA A 89 -10.91 15.34 4.18
CA ALA A 89 -9.69 16.14 4.24
C ALA A 89 -8.50 15.43 3.55
N GLY A 90 -8.29 14.14 3.83
CA GLY A 90 -7.27 13.34 3.16
C GLY A 90 -7.51 13.16 1.66
N ALA A 91 -8.77 13.10 1.21
CA ALA A 91 -9.12 13.07 -0.20
C ALA A 91 -8.86 14.42 -0.90
N ALA A 92 -9.18 15.53 -0.25
CA ALA A 92 -8.94 16.87 -0.78
C ALA A 92 -7.43 17.14 -0.93
N LEU A 93 -6.62 16.75 0.07
CA LEU A 93 -5.15 16.80 -0.02
C LEU A 93 -4.61 15.96 -1.16
N ARG A 94 -5.09 14.71 -1.29
CA ARG A 94 -4.73 13.84 -2.41
C ARG A 94 -5.00 14.49 -3.75
N LYS A 95 -6.19 15.05 -3.94
CA LYS A 95 -6.56 15.74 -5.17
C LYS A 95 -5.64 16.93 -5.45
N ARG A 96 -5.42 17.80 -4.46
CA ARG A 96 -4.58 18.99 -4.63
C ARG A 96 -3.12 18.65 -4.98
N VAL A 97 -2.59 17.58 -4.39
CA VAL A 97 -1.25 17.07 -4.71
C VAL A 97 -1.20 16.49 -6.13
N ALA A 98 -2.25 15.80 -6.58
CA ALA A 98 -2.34 15.26 -7.93
C ALA A 98 -2.44 16.36 -9.00
N ASP A 99 -3.16 17.44 -8.70
CA ASP A 99 -3.36 18.58 -9.60
C ASP A 99 -2.09 19.46 -9.74
N GLN A 100 -1.06 19.24 -8.91
CA GLN A 100 0.20 19.98 -8.92
C GLN A 100 1.35 19.08 -9.36
N LYS A 101 2.02 19.41 -10.47
CA LYS A 101 3.22 18.68 -10.91
C LYS A 101 4.27 18.70 -9.80
N ASP A 102 4.87 17.54 -9.53
CA ASP A 102 5.83 17.33 -8.43
C ASP A 102 5.33 17.75 -7.03
N GLY A 103 4.01 17.92 -6.83
CA GLY A 103 3.44 18.43 -5.58
C GLY A 103 3.79 17.56 -4.36
N ALA A 104 3.88 16.23 -4.54
CA ALA A 104 4.30 15.33 -3.47
C ALA A 104 5.76 15.56 -3.06
N ARG A 105 6.64 15.84 -4.03
CA ARG A 105 8.06 16.12 -3.77
C ARG A 105 8.23 17.43 -3.03
N VAL A 106 7.53 18.49 -3.45
CA VAL A 106 7.53 19.79 -2.77
C VAL A 106 7.17 19.60 -1.29
N LEU A 107 6.03 18.95 -0.99
CA LEU A 107 5.57 18.76 0.39
C LEU A 107 6.49 17.84 1.23
N LEU A 108 7.15 16.86 0.61
CA LEU A 108 8.06 15.94 1.30
C LEU A 108 9.47 16.50 1.48
N GLU A 109 9.88 17.52 0.72
CA GLU A 109 11.13 18.26 0.94
C GLU A 109 11.02 19.20 2.15
N VAL A 110 9.82 19.75 2.42
CA VAL A 110 9.56 20.68 3.55
C VAL A 110 8.55 20.12 4.55
N ARG A 111 8.82 18.92 5.07
CA ARG A 111 7.90 18.17 5.97
C ARG A 111 7.46 18.96 7.21
N ASP A 112 8.28 19.89 7.68
CA ASP A 112 7.98 20.75 8.83
C ASP A 112 6.85 21.76 8.55
N ALA A 113 6.47 21.97 7.28
CA ALA A 113 5.31 22.78 6.91
C ALA A 113 3.97 22.05 7.17
N LEU A 114 3.96 20.71 7.13
CA LEU A 114 2.74 19.91 7.33
C LEU A 114 2.09 20.15 8.69
N PRO A 115 2.78 20.00 9.84
CA PRO A 115 2.17 20.22 11.16
C PRO A 115 1.82 21.69 11.44
N ARG A 116 2.36 22.64 10.65
CA ARG A 116 2.03 24.07 10.75
C ARG A 116 0.78 24.47 9.98
N SER A 117 0.27 23.59 9.12
CA SER A 117 -0.83 23.90 8.21
C SER A 117 -2.21 23.90 8.90
N GLY A 118 -3.13 24.71 8.38
CA GLY A 118 -4.53 24.71 8.82
C GLY A 118 -5.23 23.36 8.57
N LEU A 119 -4.80 22.62 7.56
CA LEU A 119 -5.32 21.28 7.27
C LEU A 119 -4.94 20.27 8.37
N HIS A 120 -3.70 20.32 8.86
CA HIS A 120 -3.28 19.50 10.01
C HIS A 120 -4.11 19.82 11.25
N ALA A 121 -4.26 21.12 11.55
CA ALA A 121 -5.06 21.58 12.68
C ALA A 121 -6.52 21.11 12.59
N ALA A 122 -7.12 21.15 11.41
CA ALA A 122 -8.48 20.69 11.18
C ALA A 122 -8.63 19.17 11.38
N ILE A 123 -7.70 18.36 10.85
CA ILE A 123 -7.70 16.90 11.06
C ILE A 123 -7.52 16.57 12.54
N LYS A 124 -6.58 17.25 13.21
CA LYS A 124 -6.31 17.10 14.63
C LYS A 124 -7.54 17.42 15.48
N GLU A 125 -8.23 18.53 15.21
CA GLU A 125 -9.47 18.92 15.91
C GLU A 125 -10.54 17.82 15.81
N GLN A 126 -10.70 17.22 14.62
CA GLN A 126 -11.66 16.12 14.44
C GLN A 126 -11.26 14.88 15.26
N LEU A 127 -9.97 14.54 15.31
CA LEU A 127 -9.47 13.43 16.11
C LEU A 127 -9.61 13.67 17.62
N GLU A 128 -9.37 14.90 18.09
CA GLU A 128 -9.61 15.28 19.49
C GLU A 128 -11.11 15.18 19.83
N SER A 129 -12.00 15.58 18.92
CA SER A 129 -13.46 15.43 19.11
C SER A 129 -13.92 13.96 19.17
N ALA A 130 -13.09 13.04 18.66
CA ALA A 130 -13.30 11.60 18.73
C ALA A 130 -12.77 10.96 20.03
N GLY A 131 -12.14 11.75 20.91
CA GLY A 131 -11.60 11.31 22.19
C GLY A 131 -10.09 11.01 22.22
N LEU A 132 -9.35 11.29 21.13
CA LEU A 132 -7.88 11.17 21.16
C LEU A 132 -7.26 12.28 22.01
N GLN A 133 -6.18 11.95 22.74
CA GLN A 133 -5.40 12.93 23.47
C GLN A 133 -4.69 13.88 22.50
N ARG A 134 -4.47 15.14 22.90
CA ARG A 134 -3.93 16.20 22.01
C ARG A 134 -2.60 15.85 21.33
N ALA A 135 -1.71 15.17 22.05
CA ALA A 135 -0.42 14.76 21.51
C ALA A 135 -0.60 13.68 20.42
N GLU A 136 -1.36 12.63 20.74
CA GLU A 136 -1.67 11.52 19.83
C GLU A 136 -2.46 11.99 18.59
N ALA A 137 -3.43 12.88 18.76
CA ALA A 137 -4.20 13.46 17.67
C ALA A 137 -3.29 14.20 16.67
N GLY A 138 -2.27 14.90 17.16
CA GLY A 138 -1.29 15.60 16.31
C GLY A 138 -0.43 14.64 15.48
N GLU A 139 0.04 13.56 16.09
CA GLU A 139 0.82 12.51 15.41
C GLU A 139 -0.02 11.76 14.37
N VAL A 140 -1.25 11.38 14.72
CA VAL A 140 -2.18 10.70 13.81
C VAL A 140 -2.58 11.62 12.65
N ALA A 141 -2.81 12.91 12.90
CA ALA A 141 -3.09 13.88 11.83
C ALA A 141 -1.92 13.99 10.83
N LEU A 142 -0.68 14.06 11.34
CA LEU A 142 0.52 14.07 10.49
C LEU A 142 0.64 12.77 9.68
N MET A 143 0.40 11.62 10.32
CA MET A 143 0.40 10.32 9.64
C MET A 143 -0.62 10.26 8.50
N VAL A 144 -1.84 10.79 8.71
CA VAL A 144 -2.88 10.87 7.67
C VAL A 144 -2.43 11.73 6.49
N MET A 145 -1.87 12.91 6.75
CA MET A 145 -1.39 13.80 5.69
C MET A 145 -0.24 13.17 4.89
N VAL A 146 0.76 12.60 5.56
CA VAL A 146 1.88 11.92 4.90
C VAL A 146 1.38 10.74 4.07
N SER A 147 0.42 9.97 4.59
CA SER A 147 -0.19 8.85 3.86
C SER A 147 -0.96 9.33 2.63
N ALA A 148 -1.67 10.46 2.72
CA ALA A 148 -2.38 11.07 1.60
C ALA A 148 -1.41 11.56 0.52
N ILE A 149 -0.30 12.19 0.90
CA ILE A 149 0.75 12.67 -0.02
C ILE A 149 1.47 11.48 -0.68
N ALA A 150 1.89 10.48 0.11
CA ALA A 150 2.59 9.28 -0.40
C ALA A 150 1.68 8.33 -1.18
N GLY A 151 0.36 8.41 -0.97
CA GLY A 151 -0.66 7.71 -1.74
C GLY A 151 -0.84 8.23 -3.18
N GLN A 152 -0.20 9.36 -3.53
CA GLN A 152 -0.19 9.94 -4.88
C GLN A 152 0.95 9.44 -5.78
N VAL A 153 1.61 8.33 -5.42
CA VAL A 153 2.32 7.52 -6.43
C VAL A 153 1.46 6.32 -6.86
N PRO A 154 0.48 6.53 -7.76
CA PRO A 154 0.05 5.49 -8.68
C PRO A 154 0.17 5.94 -10.15
N THR A 155 0.97 5.23 -10.94
CA THR A 155 0.66 5.03 -12.36
C THR A 155 -0.26 3.83 -12.47
N ASP A 156 -1.58 4.07 -12.46
CA ASP A 156 -2.62 3.04 -12.62
C ASP A 156 -2.75 2.53 -14.09
N ARG A 157 -1.77 2.87 -14.93
CA ARG A 157 -1.68 2.49 -16.36
C ARG A 157 -0.23 2.37 -16.80
N ALA A 158 0.57 1.54 -16.14
CA ALA A 158 1.74 1.00 -16.82
C ALA A 158 1.26 -0.18 -17.69
N PRO A 159 1.26 -0.09 -19.03
CA PRO A 159 1.11 -1.28 -19.86
C PRO A 159 2.28 -2.21 -19.54
N VAL A 160 1.99 -3.31 -18.85
CA VAL A 160 3.00 -4.32 -18.53
C VAL A 160 3.38 -5.01 -19.83
N LYS A 161 4.68 -5.07 -20.13
CA LYS A 161 5.18 -5.87 -21.25
C LYS A 161 4.80 -7.32 -21.01
N ALA A 162 4.12 -7.95 -21.97
CA ALA A 162 3.82 -9.37 -21.91
C ALA A 162 5.12 -10.16 -21.70
N GLY A 163 5.21 -10.94 -20.62
CA GLY A 163 6.34 -11.83 -20.32
C GLY A 163 7.17 -11.51 -19.08
N SER A 164 7.08 -10.32 -18.49
CA SER A 164 7.75 -10.06 -17.19
C SER A 164 6.99 -10.71 -16.02
N PRO A 165 7.69 -11.28 -15.01
CA PRO A 165 7.05 -11.75 -13.79
C PRO A 165 6.43 -10.59 -13.00
N ALA A 166 5.14 -10.68 -12.72
CA ALA A 166 4.47 -9.77 -11.81
C ALA A 166 4.70 -10.21 -10.36
N SER A 167 4.57 -9.28 -9.43
CA SER A 167 4.62 -9.60 -7.99
C SER A 167 3.39 -9.07 -7.28
N ILE A 168 2.99 -9.74 -6.21
CA ILE A 168 1.95 -9.27 -5.31
C ILE A 168 2.47 -9.26 -3.87
N ALA A 169 2.27 -8.13 -3.19
CA ALA A 169 2.58 -7.94 -1.78
C ALA A 169 1.29 -7.67 -1.01
N ILE A 170 1.06 -8.42 0.08
CA ILE A 170 -0.03 -8.16 1.02
C ILE A 170 0.56 -7.41 2.20
N ASP A 171 0.25 -6.12 2.31
CA ASP A 171 0.73 -5.23 3.38
C ASP A 171 0.03 -5.53 4.72
N SER A 172 0.70 -5.11 5.79
CA SER A 172 0.26 -5.25 7.18
C SER A 172 -1.14 -4.68 7.44
N GLY A 173 -1.89 -5.34 8.33
CA GLY A 173 -3.25 -4.94 8.71
C GLY A 173 -4.35 -5.39 7.74
N SER A 174 -4.00 -6.17 6.72
CA SER A 174 -4.99 -6.85 5.87
C SER A 174 -5.51 -8.12 6.57
N ARG A 175 -6.84 -8.33 6.55
CA ARG A 175 -7.55 -9.47 7.14
C ARG A 175 -8.51 -10.05 6.11
N GLY A 176 -8.64 -11.37 6.00
CA GLY A 176 -9.65 -11.98 5.12
C GLY A 176 -9.41 -11.72 3.62
N VAL A 177 -8.15 -11.73 3.20
CA VAL A 177 -7.76 -11.51 1.80
C VAL A 177 -7.92 -12.80 1.03
N VAL A 178 -8.59 -12.77 -0.11
CA VAL A 178 -8.70 -13.89 -1.05
C VAL A 178 -8.08 -13.48 -2.37
N LEU A 179 -6.98 -14.14 -2.77
CA LEU A 179 -6.38 -13.98 -4.09
C LEU A 179 -6.77 -15.16 -4.97
N ARG A 180 -7.26 -14.91 -6.19
CA ARG A 180 -7.64 -15.95 -7.15
C ARG A 180 -7.16 -15.61 -8.56
N HIS A 181 -7.21 -16.57 -9.47
CA HIS A 181 -7.03 -16.29 -10.89
C HIS A 181 -8.30 -15.68 -11.50
N GLY A 182 -8.17 -14.68 -12.38
CA GLY A 182 -9.31 -14.15 -13.13
C GLY A 182 -9.38 -14.67 -14.57
N ALA A 183 -10.51 -14.41 -15.24
CA ALA A 183 -10.73 -14.78 -16.63
C ALA A 183 -10.88 -13.52 -17.51
N GLY A 184 -10.33 -13.58 -18.74
CA GLY A 184 -10.45 -12.49 -19.72
C GLY A 184 -9.88 -11.16 -19.23
N MET A 185 -8.70 -11.19 -18.60
CA MET A 185 -8.10 -10.00 -17.99
C MET A 185 -7.11 -9.30 -18.93
N GLU A 186 -7.17 -7.97 -18.94
CA GLU A 186 -6.23 -7.09 -19.67
C GLU A 186 -5.26 -6.35 -18.72
N THR A 187 -5.64 -6.16 -17.46
CA THR A 187 -4.82 -5.57 -16.39
C THR A 187 -4.14 -6.64 -15.55
N LEU A 188 -3.15 -6.29 -14.71
CA LEU A 188 -2.48 -7.25 -13.80
C LEU A 188 -3.44 -7.86 -12.78
N PHE A 189 -4.38 -7.07 -12.26
CA PHE A 189 -5.35 -7.50 -11.27
C PHE A 189 -6.71 -6.84 -11.51
N ARG A 190 -7.76 -7.41 -10.91
CA ARG A 190 -9.12 -6.88 -10.85
C ARG A 190 -9.68 -7.14 -9.47
N VAL A 191 -10.44 -6.19 -8.94
CA VAL A 191 -11.15 -6.37 -7.66
C VAL A 191 -12.56 -6.86 -7.98
N ALA A 192 -12.94 -8.02 -7.46
CA ALA A 192 -14.17 -8.71 -7.87
C ALA A 192 -15.47 -8.01 -7.39
N HIS A 193 -15.39 -7.10 -6.41
CA HIS A 193 -16.56 -6.40 -5.88
C HIS A 193 -16.34 -4.88 -5.79
N GLU A 194 -17.07 -4.13 -6.62
CA GLU A 194 -17.01 -2.68 -6.73
C GLU A 194 -18.01 -2.04 -5.73
N ARG A 195 -17.53 -1.37 -4.68
CA ARG A 195 -18.35 -0.38 -3.95
C ARG A 195 -17.52 0.85 -3.63
N LYS A 196 -17.85 1.96 -4.31
CA LYS A 196 -17.70 3.42 -4.00
C LYS A 196 -16.48 3.93 -3.19
N THR A 197 -15.44 3.14 -2.97
CA THR A 197 -14.27 3.46 -2.13
C THR A 197 -12.98 3.12 -2.87
N ALA A 198 -11.88 3.78 -2.50
CA ALA A 198 -10.58 3.61 -3.15
C ALA A 198 -10.14 2.13 -3.22
N ALA A 199 -9.48 1.75 -4.32
CA ALA A 199 -9.07 0.37 -4.57
C ALA A 199 -8.20 -0.17 -3.41
N PRO A 200 -8.52 -1.36 -2.87
CA PRO A 200 -7.75 -1.97 -1.79
C PRO A 200 -6.39 -2.52 -2.25
N ALA A 201 -6.09 -2.43 -3.54
CA ALA A 201 -4.78 -2.74 -4.09
C ALA A 201 -4.33 -1.64 -5.06
N ILE A 202 -3.03 -1.34 -5.02
CA ILE A 202 -2.39 -0.34 -5.88
C ILE A 202 -1.29 -0.99 -6.71
N VAL A 203 -1.05 -0.51 -7.92
CA VAL A 203 0.07 -0.96 -8.77
C VAL A 203 1.26 -0.03 -8.60
N ARG A 204 2.43 -0.60 -8.36
CA ARG A 204 3.74 0.08 -8.42
C ARG A 204 4.66 -0.70 -9.35
N GLY A 205 4.75 -0.27 -10.61
CA GLY A 205 5.48 -1.02 -11.64
C GLY A 205 4.77 -2.34 -11.94
N GLU A 206 5.46 -3.47 -11.76
CA GLU A 206 4.91 -4.83 -11.92
C GLU A 206 4.44 -5.44 -10.59
N THR A 207 4.37 -4.62 -9.53
CA THR A 207 4.01 -5.04 -8.18
C THR A 207 2.59 -4.58 -7.84
N VAL A 208 1.71 -5.52 -7.52
CA VAL A 208 0.40 -5.26 -6.91
C VAL A 208 0.57 -5.23 -5.40
N ILE A 209 0.20 -4.14 -4.73
CA ILE A 209 0.29 -4.00 -3.28
C ILE A 209 -1.12 -3.94 -2.71
N VAL A 210 -1.51 -4.97 -1.97
CA VAL A 210 -2.80 -5.08 -1.27
C VAL A 210 -2.69 -4.41 0.09
N ARG A 211 -3.53 -3.40 0.36
CA ARG A 211 -3.50 -2.59 1.58
C ARG A 211 -4.83 -2.59 2.29
N ARG A 212 -4.80 -2.89 3.60
CA ARG A 212 -5.91 -2.70 4.54
C ARG A 212 -7.22 -3.37 4.10
N LEU A 213 -7.13 -4.49 3.39
CA LEU A 213 -8.30 -5.24 2.97
C LEU A 213 -8.89 -5.96 4.19
N ARG A 214 -10.21 -5.91 4.40
CA ARG A 214 -10.89 -6.56 5.54
C ARG A 214 -12.03 -7.46 5.00
N GLY A 215 -11.84 -8.77 5.02
CA GLY A 215 -12.80 -9.73 4.52
C GLY A 215 -13.84 -10.11 5.57
N VAL A 216 -15.11 -9.78 5.28
CA VAL A 216 -16.28 -10.69 5.15
C VAL A 216 -17.29 -10.10 4.11
N GLY A 217 -16.83 -9.38 3.08
CA GLY A 217 -17.76 -8.75 2.11
C GLY A 217 -17.16 -7.95 0.95
N VAL A 218 -15.84 -7.69 0.93
CA VAL A 218 -15.16 -6.96 -0.18
C VAL A 218 -13.71 -7.46 -0.40
N GLY A 219 -13.37 -8.70 -0.03
CA GLY A 219 -11.97 -9.16 0.14
C GLY A 219 -11.32 -9.93 -1.02
N GLU A 220 -11.87 -9.91 -2.23
CA GLU A 220 -11.42 -10.78 -3.33
C GLU A 220 -10.70 -10.00 -4.45
N ILE A 221 -9.50 -10.47 -4.81
CA ILE A 221 -8.68 -9.92 -5.89
C ILE A 221 -8.38 -11.04 -6.89
N GLU A 222 -8.74 -10.79 -8.15
CA GLU A 222 -8.38 -11.62 -9.28
C GLU A 222 -7.03 -11.17 -9.84
N LEU A 223 -6.17 -12.13 -10.17
CA LEU A 223 -4.87 -11.93 -10.80
C LEU A 223 -4.87 -12.45 -12.23
N ASN A 224 -4.16 -11.76 -13.11
CA ASN A 224 -4.11 -12.10 -14.52
C ASN A 224 -3.26 -13.36 -14.77
N PRO A 225 -3.83 -14.45 -15.30
CA PRO A 225 -3.11 -15.70 -15.51
C PRO A 225 -2.08 -15.63 -16.64
N ARG A 226 -2.05 -14.55 -17.44
CA ARG A 226 -1.05 -14.36 -18.50
C ARG A 226 0.34 -14.00 -17.98
N HIS A 227 0.46 -13.70 -16.69
CA HIS A 227 1.72 -13.35 -16.05
C HIS A 227 2.19 -14.48 -15.14
N ALA A 228 3.51 -14.63 -15.07
CA ALA A 228 4.15 -15.37 -14.00
C ALA A 228 4.12 -14.52 -12.71
N TRP A 229 3.88 -15.13 -11.55
CA TRP A 229 3.61 -14.41 -10.30
C TRP A 229 4.56 -14.81 -9.18
N THR A 230 5.01 -13.81 -8.42
CA THR A 230 5.66 -13.98 -7.12
C THR A 230 4.78 -13.40 -6.02
N PHE A 231 4.68 -14.10 -4.89
CA PHE A 231 3.79 -13.73 -3.79
C PHE A 231 4.59 -13.40 -2.54
N ARG A 232 4.30 -12.26 -1.92
CA ARG A 232 4.84 -11.86 -0.62
C ARG A 232 3.71 -11.53 0.35
N VAL A 233 3.61 -12.29 1.43
CA VAL A 233 2.66 -12.05 2.52
C VAL A 233 3.45 -11.40 3.66
N GLN A 234 3.22 -10.11 3.94
CA GLN A 234 4.05 -9.32 4.85
C GLN A 234 3.29 -8.83 6.09
N GLY A 235 3.93 -8.95 7.26
CA GLY A 235 3.44 -8.37 8.51
C GLY A 235 2.18 -9.05 9.08
N PRO A 236 1.54 -8.48 10.11
CA PRO A 236 0.37 -9.05 10.77
C PRO A 236 -0.82 -9.07 9.82
N THR A 237 -0.92 -10.13 9.04
CA THR A 237 -2.02 -10.48 8.16
C THR A 237 -2.73 -11.69 8.73
N TRP A 238 -4.05 -11.73 8.62
CA TRP A 238 -4.85 -12.76 9.28
C TRP A 238 -5.94 -13.29 8.36
N ASN A 239 -6.11 -14.61 8.26
CA ASN A 239 -7.04 -15.26 7.33
C ASN A 239 -6.75 -14.86 5.88
N THR A 240 -5.60 -15.25 5.35
CA THR A 240 -5.24 -15.01 3.95
C THR A 240 -5.39 -16.29 3.17
N THR A 241 -6.14 -16.25 2.08
CA THR A 241 -6.36 -17.38 1.18
C THR A 241 -5.74 -17.07 -0.18
N LEU A 242 -4.77 -17.89 -0.58
CA LEU A 242 -4.12 -17.83 -1.88
C LEU A 242 -4.65 -18.99 -2.75
N ASP A 243 -5.70 -18.76 -3.52
CA ASP A 243 -6.24 -19.74 -4.48
C ASP A 243 -5.60 -19.54 -5.86
N VAL A 244 -4.35 -19.99 -5.96
CA VAL A 244 -3.46 -19.67 -7.09
C VAL A 244 -3.28 -20.83 -8.06
N GLY A 245 -4.15 -21.84 -7.99
CA GLY A 245 -4.10 -23.04 -8.83
C GLY A 245 -4.19 -22.79 -10.34
N GLY A 246 -4.75 -21.64 -10.75
CA GLY A 246 -4.83 -21.21 -12.15
C GLY A 246 -3.73 -20.26 -12.61
N LEU A 247 -2.68 -20.03 -11.81
CA LEU A 247 -1.61 -19.06 -12.09
C LEU A 247 -0.26 -19.75 -12.32
N ASP A 248 0.63 -19.11 -13.09
CA ASP A 248 2.04 -19.51 -13.17
C ASP A 248 2.79 -18.93 -11.95
N VAL A 249 3.02 -19.73 -10.91
CA VAL A 249 3.64 -19.31 -9.65
C VAL A 249 5.16 -19.53 -9.69
N ARG A 250 5.94 -18.49 -9.36
CA ARG A 250 7.41 -18.50 -9.34
C ARG A 250 8.03 -18.43 -7.96
N GLU A 251 7.35 -17.86 -6.99
CA GLU A 251 7.79 -17.83 -5.58
C GLU A 251 6.59 -17.54 -4.68
N ILE A 252 6.58 -18.13 -3.49
CA ILE A 252 5.70 -17.70 -2.39
C ILE A 252 6.56 -17.46 -1.16
N LYS A 253 6.51 -16.25 -0.60
CA LYS A 253 7.23 -15.89 0.61
C LYS A 253 6.25 -15.34 1.66
N MET A 254 6.34 -15.90 2.87
CA MET A 254 5.56 -15.51 4.03
C MET A 254 6.51 -14.97 5.10
N ASP A 255 6.37 -13.69 5.42
CA ASP A 255 7.20 -13.00 6.40
C ASP A 255 6.53 -12.97 7.79
N SER A 256 7.35 -12.69 8.81
CA SER A 256 6.95 -12.69 10.22
C SER A 256 5.67 -11.88 10.49
N GLY A 257 4.74 -12.47 11.27
CA GLY A 257 3.47 -11.86 11.65
C GLY A 257 2.25 -12.39 10.87
N ALA A 258 2.44 -13.04 9.72
CA ALA A 258 1.34 -13.64 8.98
C ALA A 258 0.73 -14.82 9.77
N ALA A 259 -0.59 -14.89 9.82
CA ALA A 259 -1.31 -15.93 10.55
C ALA A 259 -2.52 -16.45 9.78
N ARG A 260 -2.76 -17.77 9.84
CA ARG A 260 -3.85 -18.46 9.14
C ARG A 260 -3.80 -18.18 7.64
N VAL A 261 -2.69 -18.59 7.04
CA VAL A 261 -2.48 -18.49 5.59
C VAL A 261 -2.80 -19.85 4.98
N GLU A 262 -3.74 -19.90 4.05
CA GLU A 262 -4.14 -21.12 3.35
C GLU A 262 -3.87 -20.94 1.86
N CYS A 263 -3.05 -21.82 1.26
CA CYS A 263 -2.61 -21.71 -0.12
C CYS A 263 -2.99 -22.95 -0.91
N PHE A 264 -3.64 -22.76 -2.05
CA PHE A 264 -3.95 -23.78 -3.04
C PHE A 264 -3.00 -23.59 -4.22
N LEU A 265 -2.02 -24.48 -4.29
CA LEU A 265 -0.89 -24.40 -5.21
C LEU A 265 -1.24 -25.00 -6.59
N PRO A 266 -0.69 -24.46 -7.70
CA PRO A 266 -0.77 -25.09 -9.01
C PRO A 266 0.25 -26.24 -9.15
N GLU A 267 0.29 -26.85 -10.34
CA GLU A 267 1.46 -27.63 -10.75
C GLU A 267 2.64 -26.66 -11.01
N PRO A 268 3.82 -26.86 -10.39
CA PRO A 268 4.95 -25.97 -10.55
C PRO A 268 5.58 -26.07 -11.94
N ARG A 269 6.22 -24.99 -12.39
CA ARG A 269 7.06 -24.97 -13.60
C ARG A 269 8.51 -24.66 -13.21
N GLY A 270 9.34 -25.69 -13.23
CA GLY A 270 10.67 -25.71 -12.64
C GLY A 270 10.62 -25.80 -11.11
N VAL A 271 11.68 -25.33 -10.48
CA VAL A 271 11.81 -25.29 -9.03
C VAL A 271 11.18 -24.02 -8.48
N VAL A 272 10.11 -24.17 -7.70
CA VAL A 272 9.35 -23.03 -7.14
C VAL A 272 9.59 -22.94 -5.64
N PRO A 273 10.29 -21.90 -5.14
CA PRO A 273 10.49 -21.71 -3.71
C PRO A 273 9.21 -21.30 -2.97
N VAL A 274 9.00 -21.92 -1.81
CA VAL A 274 7.99 -21.53 -0.82
C VAL A 274 8.70 -21.30 0.52
N ILE A 275 8.73 -20.06 0.99
CA ILE A 275 9.52 -19.66 2.16
C ILE A 275 8.57 -19.23 3.28
N VAL A 276 8.61 -19.96 4.40
CA VAL A 276 7.86 -19.67 5.62
C VAL A 276 8.84 -19.20 6.70
N SER A 277 8.85 -17.89 6.95
CA SER A 277 9.76 -17.26 7.91
C SER A 277 9.33 -17.49 9.38
N GLY A 278 10.25 -17.23 10.31
CA GLY A 278 9.95 -17.30 11.74
C GLY A 278 8.89 -16.28 12.17
N GLY A 279 7.99 -16.67 13.08
CA GLY A 279 6.87 -15.85 13.54
C GLY A 279 5.62 -15.92 12.66
N VAL A 280 5.60 -16.79 11.65
CA VAL A 280 4.38 -17.14 10.89
C VAL A 280 3.64 -18.27 11.61
N VAL A 281 2.31 -18.17 11.70
CA VAL A 281 1.47 -19.11 12.45
C VAL A 281 0.36 -19.69 11.58
N ALA A 282 0.10 -21.00 11.68
CA ALA A 282 -1.01 -21.66 11.01
C ALA A 282 -0.98 -21.50 9.48
N VAL A 283 0.06 -22.03 8.84
CA VAL A 283 0.15 -22.09 7.37
C VAL A 283 -0.36 -23.45 6.90
N LYS A 284 -1.23 -23.44 5.90
CA LYS A 284 -1.67 -24.64 5.19
C LYS A 284 -1.36 -24.51 3.72
N LEU A 285 -0.68 -25.51 3.18
CA LEU A 285 -0.33 -25.63 1.79
C LEU A 285 -1.04 -26.85 1.22
N HIS A 286 -1.81 -26.65 0.16
CA HIS A 286 -2.53 -27.68 -0.56
C HIS A 286 -1.91 -27.78 -1.95
N ARG A 287 -1.26 -28.91 -2.26
CA ARG A 287 -0.68 -29.15 -3.59
C ARG A 287 -1.52 -30.16 -4.39
N PRO A 288 -1.46 -30.14 -5.73
CA PRO A 288 -2.05 -31.21 -6.53
C PRO A 288 -1.38 -32.55 -6.22
N ARG A 289 -2.16 -33.64 -6.32
CA ARG A 289 -1.67 -34.99 -6.03
C ARG A 289 -0.54 -35.36 -6.99
N GLY A 290 0.56 -35.90 -6.44
CA GLY A 290 1.74 -36.30 -7.21
C GLY A 290 2.75 -35.18 -7.47
N VAL A 291 2.45 -33.93 -7.09
CA VAL A 291 3.41 -32.82 -7.20
C VAL A 291 4.53 -33.00 -6.19
N ALA A 292 5.77 -32.99 -6.69
CA ALA A 292 6.98 -33.15 -5.91
C ALA A 292 7.26 -31.95 -4.98
N VAL A 293 7.67 -32.22 -3.75
CA VAL A 293 8.14 -31.21 -2.80
C VAL A 293 9.36 -31.69 -2.05
N VAL A 294 10.35 -30.80 -1.94
CA VAL A 294 11.49 -30.96 -1.03
C VAL A 294 11.37 -29.87 0.03
N ALA A 295 11.47 -30.25 1.31
CA ALA A 295 11.37 -29.35 2.43
C ALA A 295 12.67 -29.33 3.27
N ALA A 296 13.15 -28.13 3.57
CA ALA A 296 14.20 -27.90 4.56
C ALA A 296 13.58 -27.16 5.76
N ILE A 297 13.71 -27.73 6.95
CA ILE A 297 13.04 -27.27 8.16
C ILE A 297 14.12 -26.98 9.19
N SER A 298 14.24 -25.72 9.58
CA SER A 298 15.22 -25.28 10.56
C SER A 298 14.78 -25.61 11.99
N THR A 299 15.77 -25.79 12.84
CA THR A 299 15.62 -25.94 14.28
C THR A 299 14.73 -24.84 14.87
N GLY A 300 13.81 -25.22 15.76
CA GLY A 300 12.87 -24.32 16.42
C GLY A 300 11.52 -24.16 15.72
N ALA A 301 11.27 -24.82 14.58
CA ALA A 301 9.92 -24.93 14.02
C ALA A 301 9.04 -25.87 14.85
N VAL A 302 7.75 -25.56 15.00
CA VAL A 302 6.82 -26.25 15.91
C VAL A 302 5.56 -26.67 15.18
N ARG A 303 5.07 -27.90 15.44
CA ARG A 303 3.87 -28.51 14.82
C ARG A 303 3.93 -28.50 13.30
N VAL A 304 4.94 -29.16 12.73
CA VAL A 304 5.08 -29.31 11.28
C VAL A 304 4.44 -30.63 10.85
N ARG A 305 3.60 -30.59 9.81
CA ARG A 305 3.00 -31.78 9.18
C ARG A 305 3.22 -31.71 7.66
N LEU A 306 3.85 -32.71 7.07
CA LEU A 306 4.09 -32.79 5.63
C LEU A 306 3.60 -34.16 5.15
N ASP A 307 2.45 -34.20 4.49
CA ASP A 307 1.73 -35.45 4.21
C ASP A 307 1.58 -36.31 5.50
N GLU A 308 2.04 -37.56 5.46
CA GLU A 308 2.04 -38.49 6.60
C GLU A 308 3.10 -38.14 7.66
N PHE A 309 4.13 -37.36 7.29
CA PHE A 309 5.17 -36.93 8.23
C PHE A 309 4.61 -35.88 9.19
N ASN A 310 4.83 -36.06 10.50
CA ASN A 310 4.44 -35.09 11.50
C ASN A 310 5.47 -34.99 12.63
N THR A 311 5.64 -33.79 13.17
CA THR A 311 6.48 -33.54 14.33
C THR A 311 5.95 -32.37 15.16
N ASN A 312 6.02 -32.52 16.48
CA ASN A 312 5.61 -31.47 17.42
C ASN A 312 6.64 -30.34 17.50
N ALA A 313 7.93 -30.64 17.41
CA ALA A 313 8.99 -29.65 17.45
C ALA A 313 10.25 -30.19 16.74
N VAL A 314 10.92 -29.31 16.01
CA VAL A 314 12.16 -29.61 15.29
C VAL A 314 13.33 -29.17 16.15
N VAL A 315 14.04 -30.14 16.72
CA VAL A 315 15.18 -29.93 17.64
C VAL A 315 16.53 -29.81 16.93
N THR A 316 16.60 -30.29 15.69
CA THR A 316 17.75 -30.16 14.78
C THR A 316 17.24 -29.97 13.36
N ASP A 317 18.02 -29.33 12.49
CA ASP A 317 17.63 -29.12 11.10
C ASP A 317 17.26 -30.44 10.41
N LEU A 318 16.14 -30.42 9.69
CA LEU A 318 15.53 -31.59 9.09
C LEU A 318 15.32 -31.36 7.59
N HIS A 319 15.70 -32.35 6.80
CA HIS A 319 15.38 -32.42 5.37
C HIS A 319 14.31 -33.48 5.18
N TRP A 320 13.29 -33.15 4.39
CA TRP A 320 12.20 -34.03 4.03
C TRP A 320 11.93 -33.91 2.54
N SER A 321 11.54 -35.00 1.89
CA SER A 321 11.15 -34.99 0.48
C SER A 321 9.97 -35.94 0.27
N SER A 322 9.04 -35.54 -0.60
CA SER A 322 8.01 -36.45 -1.08
C SER A 322 8.62 -37.47 -2.03
N GLU A 323 7.89 -38.56 -2.31
CA GLU A 323 8.36 -39.63 -3.19
C GLU A 323 8.83 -39.08 -4.56
N GLY A 324 10.05 -39.45 -4.96
CA GLY A 324 10.64 -39.03 -6.23
C GLY A 324 11.06 -37.56 -6.34
N ALA A 325 10.85 -36.74 -5.30
CA ALA A 325 10.96 -35.28 -5.42
C ALA A 325 12.38 -34.77 -5.71
N GLU A 326 13.42 -35.42 -5.20
CA GLU A 326 14.81 -34.96 -5.41
C GLU A 326 15.25 -34.99 -6.88
N LYS A 327 14.62 -35.85 -7.69
CA LYS A 327 14.92 -35.99 -9.13
C LYS A 327 13.91 -35.27 -10.01
N ALA A 328 12.85 -34.71 -9.43
CA ALA A 328 11.81 -34.01 -10.17
C ALA A 328 12.33 -32.65 -10.67
N ALA A 329 12.16 -32.41 -11.98
CA ALA A 329 12.49 -31.13 -12.60
C ALA A 329 11.53 -30.02 -12.14
N ASP A 330 10.25 -30.36 -12.04
CA ASP A 330 9.18 -29.49 -11.56
C ASP A 330 8.82 -29.88 -10.12
N ARG A 331 9.10 -28.99 -9.16
CA ARG A 331 8.88 -29.25 -7.74
C ARG A 331 8.77 -27.97 -6.93
N TYR A 332 8.18 -28.06 -5.74
CA TYR A 332 8.33 -27.00 -4.74
C TYR A 332 9.54 -27.22 -3.84
N GLU A 333 10.25 -26.15 -3.52
CA GLU A 333 11.26 -26.11 -2.46
C GLU A 333 10.70 -25.34 -1.25
N LEU A 334 10.22 -26.08 -0.26
CA LEU A 334 9.65 -25.53 0.97
C LEU A 334 10.76 -25.26 2.00
N ARG A 335 10.88 -24.03 2.47
CA ARG A 335 11.80 -23.68 3.56
C ARG A 335 11.00 -23.19 4.75
N ILE A 336 11.12 -23.87 5.88
CA ILE A 336 10.44 -23.52 7.12
C ILE A 336 11.50 -23.09 8.14
N SER A 337 11.52 -21.79 8.45
CA SER A 337 12.48 -21.23 9.41
C SER A 337 12.09 -21.54 10.86
N GLY A 338 13.07 -21.49 11.75
CA GLY A 338 12.85 -21.59 13.20
C GLY A 338 11.87 -20.51 13.69
N GLY A 339 10.97 -20.90 14.59
CA GLY A 339 9.90 -20.02 15.10
C GLY A 339 8.63 -19.96 14.24
N ALA A 340 8.55 -20.69 13.12
CA ALA A 340 7.27 -20.94 12.45
C ALA A 340 6.45 -21.96 13.25
N VAL A 341 5.14 -21.73 13.36
CA VAL A 341 4.24 -22.56 14.19
C VAL A 341 3.08 -23.07 13.35
N GLN A 342 2.80 -24.36 13.45
CA GLN A 342 1.65 -25.00 12.78
C GLN A 342 1.71 -24.82 11.26
N VAL A 343 2.70 -25.45 10.63
CA VAL A 343 2.82 -25.48 9.16
C VAL A 343 2.39 -26.85 8.68
N SER A 344 1.38 -26.92 7.81
CA SER A 344 0.96 -28.16 7.18
C SER A 344 1.05 -28.10 5.66
N LEU A 345 1.45 -29.20 5.06
CA LEU A 345 1.36 -29.46 3.64
C LEU A 345 0.62 -30.77 3.40
N ASP A 346 -0.37 -30.76 2.51
CA ASP A 346 -1.13 -31.94 2.10
C ASP A 346 -1.43 -31.92 0.60
N SER A 347 -2.00 -33.02 0.10
CA SER A 347 -2.43 -33.18 -1.29
C SER A 347 -3.94 -33.04 -1.51
N GLU A 348 -4.67 -32.36 -0.63
CA GLU A 348 -6.12 -32.18 -0.77
C GLU A 348 -6.47 -30.97 -1.65
N THR A 349 -7.10 -31.21 -2.81
CA THR A 349 -7.66 -30.15 -3.66
C THR A 349 -9.11 -29.84 -3.25
N LYS A 350 -9.30 -29.12 -2.15
CA LYS A 350 -10.60 -28.47 -1.86
C LYS A 350 -10.60 -27.08 -2.51
N SER A 351 -11.56 -26.79 -3.40
CA SER A 351 -11.67 -25.44 -3.99
C SER A 351 -12.33 -24.48 -3.01
N VAL A 352 -11.87 -23.23 -2.96
CA VAL A 352 -12.50 -22.16 -2.17
C VAL A 352 -13.81 -21.73 -2.86
N PRO A 353 -14.98 -21.76 -2.17
CA PRO A 353 -16.23 -21.26 -2.73
C PRO A 353 -16.13 -19.76 -3.08
N ARG A 354 -16.78 -19.32 -4.17
CA ARG A 354 -16.83 -17.89 -4.53
C ARG A 354 -17.63 -17.11 -3.49
N ALA A 355 -17.25 -15.85 -3.27
CA ALA A 355 -17.97 -14.95 -2.37
C ALA A 355 -19.46 -14.81 -2.75
N ASP A 356 -19.79 -14.83 -4.04
CA ASP A 356 -21.19 -14.74 -4.55
C ASP A 356 -22.07 -15.94 -4.17
N THR A 357 -21.47 -17.05 -3.71
CA THR A 357 -22.18 -18.26 -3.28
C THR A 357 -22.41 -18.34 -1.76
N LEU A 358 -21.87 -17.39 -0.99
CA LEU A 358 -22.06 -17.33 0.47
C LEU A 358 -23.28 -16.44 0.75
N ALA A 359 -24.36 -17.05 1.27
CA ALA A 359 -25.50 -16.31 1.78
C ALA A 359 -25.05 -15.27 2.81
N GLU A 360 -25.65 -14.08 2.77
CA GLU A 360 -25.35 -12.98 3.70
C GLU A 360 -25.41 -13.48 5.16
N PRO A 361 -24.44 -13.14 6.02
CA PRO A 361 -24.59 -13.40 7.44
C PRO A 361 -25.81 -12.61 7.95
N GLU A 362 -26.75 -13.31 8.58
CA GLU A 362 -27.92 -12.69 9.20
C GLU A 362 -27.47 -11.54 10.12
N PRO A 363 -28.13 -10.37 10.06
CA PRO A 363 -27.80 -9.27 10.94
C PRO A 363 -28.00 -9.70 12.40
N ALA A 364 -27.01 -9.39 13.24
CA ALA A 364 -27.06 -9.69 14.66
C ALA A 364 -28.34 -9.09 15.30
N ALA A 365 -28.98 -9.87 16.16
CA ALA A 365 -30.21 -9.47 16.84
C ALA A 365 -29.97 -8.21 17.70
N PRO A 366 -30.95 -7.29 17.80
CA PRO A 366 -30.77 -6.05 18.53
C PRO A 366 -30.65 -6.32 20.04
N GLY A 367 -29.48 -6.04 20.62
CA GLY A 367 -29.28 -6.06 22.08
C GLY A 367 -27.91 -6.52 22.60
N GLU A 368 -27.00 -7.03 21.78
CA GLU A 368 -25.64 -7.35 22.24
C GLU A 368 -24.75 -6.09 22.28
N PRO A 369 -23.95 -5.89 23.35
CA PRO A 369 -23.02 -4.79 23.41
C PRO A 369 -21.92 -4.98 22.37
N ALA A 370 -21.84 -4.03 21.44
CA ALA A 370 -20.79 -3.93 20.44
C ALA A 370 -19.41 -4.03 21.08
N SER A 371 -18.67 -5.10 20.79
CA SER A 371 -17.29 -5.23 21.28
C SER A 371 -16.41 -4.15 20.65
N ALA A 372 -15.30 -3.80 21.30
CA ALA A 372 -14.35 -2.77 20.83
C ALA A 372 -13.87 -2.94 19.37
N LEU A 373 -14.08 -4.11 18.77
CA LEU A 373 -13.84 -4.42 17.36
C LEU A 373 -14.86 -3.79 16.39
N GLU A 374 -16.10 -3.52 16.81
CA GLU A 374 -17.13 -2.90 15.96
C GLU A 374 -16.98 -1.38 15.85
N ILE A 375 -16.33 -0.75 16.82
CA ILE A 375 -16.05 0.69 16.82
C ILE A 375 -14.86 1.05 15.90
N LEU A 376 -14.01 0.06 15.56
CA LEU A 376 -12.80 0.25 14.75
C LEU A 376 -12.91 -0.27 13.30
N LEU A 377 -14.06 -0.84 12.91
CA LEU A 377 -14.45 -1.04 11.51
C LEU A 377 -14.89 0.29 10.89
#